data_AF-A0A1I4QM87-F1
#
_entry.id   AF-A0A1I4QM87-F1
#
_cell.length_a   1.000
_cell.length_b   1.000
_cell.length_c   1.000
_cell.angle_alpha   90.00
_cell.angle_beta   90.00
_cell.angle_gamma   90.00
#
_symmetry.space_group_name_H-M   'P 1'
#
loop_
_entity.id
_entity.type
_entity.pdbx_description
1 polymer ?
#
loop_
_entity_poly.entity_id
_entity_poly.type
_entity_poly.pdbx_seq_one_letter_code
_entity_poly.pdbx_strand_id
1 'polypeptide(L)'
;MVTSAIEDQLGTVNEELEGVQDYPMDGLVSIIKEVGFECDFCARCCTRQFNDHVFLLTDDALRMTEISSDVLEPAPYYELCDQKGRFYVSGYALKAKEDGSCIFLKDKRCTIYEQRPMICSLYPYMLHREPDEDGNVDWRQISGLNQHGLYHTEISDEEAQDIAQQIKTYETAYLRQLIAFYKKAQEHFSRNKLKHVQGVYDREMRKFKKGEEITVLVLFNGEFIEHKVRKQ
;
A
#
# COMPACT_ATOMS: atom_id res chain seq x y z
N MET A 1 -7.57 0.27 -31.45
CA MET A 1 -8.60 0.74 -30.49
C MET A 1 -7.85 1.49 -29.40
N VAL A 2 -8.32 2.66 -28.98
CA VAL A 2 -7.74 3.36 -27.84
C VAL A 2 -8.24 2.64 -26.59
N THR A 3 -7.34 1.98 -25.86
CA THR A 3 -7.63 1.36 -24.57
C THR A 3 -8.01 2.44 -23.56
N SER A 4 -8.93 2.12 -22.65
CA SER A 4 -9.30 3.05 -21.59
C SER A 4 -8.19 3.13 -20.54
N ALA A 5 -8.06 4.27 -19.83
CA ALA A 5 -7.05 4.40 -18.77
C ALA A 5 -7.10 3.27 -17.72
N ILE A 6 -8.29 2.70 -17.46
CA ILE A 6 -8.45 1.55 -16.56
C ILE A 6 -7.88 0.26 -17.16
N GLU A 7 -8.06 0.05 -18.47
CA GLU A 7 -7.51 -1.13 -19.17
C GLU A 7 -6.00 -1.10 -19.22
N ASP A 8 -5.41 0.08 -19.46
CA ASP A 8 -3.95 0.25 -19.44
C ASP A 8 -3.37 -0.08 -18.06
N GLN A 9 -3.99 0.45 -16.99
CA GLN A 9 -3.59 0.16 -15.61
C GLN A 9 -3.75 -1.34 -15.26
N LEU A 10 -4.84 -1.98 -15.71
CA LEU A 10 -5.00 -3.42 -15.54
C LEU A 10 -3.86 -4.19 -16.22
N GLY A 11 -3.45 -3.81 -17.43
CA GLY A 11 -2.31 -4.39 -18.11
C GLY A 11 -1.05 -4.33 -17.25
N THR A 12 -0.68 -3.12 -16.81
CA THR A 12 0.51 -2.88 -15.98
C THR A 12 0.49 -3.70 -14.67
N VAL A 13 -0.63 -3.72 -13.95
CA VAL A 13 -0.72 -4.47 -12.68
C VAL A 13 -0.65 -5.98 -12.91
N ASN A 14 -1.20 -6.50 -14.02
CA ASN A 14 -1.07 -7.93 -14.34
C ASN A 14 0.38 -8.30 -14.71
N GLU A 15 1.10 -7.45 -15.44
CA GLU A 15 2.52 -7.65 -15.73
C GLU A 15 3.39 -7.62 -14.47
N GLU A 16 3.09 -6.72 -13.52
CA GLU A 16 3.74 -6.69 -12.21
C GLU A 16 3.47 -7.98 -11.41
N LEU A 17 2.22 -8.46 -11.44
CA LEU A 17 1.81 -9.69 -10.75
C LEU A 17 2.55 -10.92 -11.29
N GLU A 18 2.67 -11.04 -12.61
CA GLU A 18 3.47 -12.08 -13.26
C GLU A 18 4.94 -11.96 -12.83
N GLY A 19 5.50 -10.74 -12.85
CA GLY A 19 6.86 -10.49 -12.38
C GLY A 19 7.12 -10.92 -10.94
N VAL A 20 6.21 -10.62 -10.01
CA VAL A 20 6.31 -11.03 -8.60
C VAL A 20 6.24 -12.55 -8.47
N GLN A 21 5.37 -13.20 -9.25
CA GLN A 21 5.22 -14.66 -9.24
C GLN A 21 6.47 -15.36 -9.78
N ASP A 22 7.06 -14.83 -10.84
CA ASP A 22 8.23 -15.39 -11.51
C ASP A 22 9.56 -15.03 -10.84
N TYR A 23 9.57 -14.04 -9.92
CA TYR A 23 10.79 -13.64 -9.24
C TYR A 23 11.47 -14.84 -8.52
N PRO A 24 12.77 -15.10 -8.76
CA PRO A 24 13.46 -16.28 -8.23
C PRO A 24 13.45 -16.33 -6.69
N MET A 25 12.94 -17.43 -6.14
CA MET A 25 12.86 -17.60 -4.68
C MET A 25 14.25 -17.61 -4.05
N ASP A 26 15.19 -18.36 -4.62
CA ASP A 26 16.56 -18.46 -4.09
C ASP A 26 17.27 -17.09 -4.04
N GLY A 27 16.99 -16.23 -5.03
CA GLY A 27 17.49 -14.86 -5.07
C GLY A 27 16.94 -14.02 -3.91
N LEU A 28 15.63 -14.09 -3.68
CA LEU A 28 14.98 -13.38 -2.58
C LEU A 28 15.49 -13.85 -1.21
N VAL A 29 15.61 -15.17 -1.02
CA VAL A 29 16.16 -15.78 0.20
C VAL A 29 17.58 -15.30 0.46
N SER A 30 18.43 -15.29 -0.57
CA SER A 30 19.81 -14.80 -0.45
C SER A 30 19.86 -13.34 0.00
N ILE A 31 19.02 -12.48 -0.58
CA ILE A 31 18.94 -11.05 -0.21
C ILE A 31 18.49 -10.90 1.25
N ILE A 32 17.45 -11.62 1.67
CA ILE A 32 16.94 -11.54 3.05
C ILE A 32 18.03 -11.87 4.06
N LYS A 33 18.79 -12.95 3.81
CA LYS A 33 19.91 -13.37 4.66
C LYS A 33 21.05 -12.36 4.69
N GLU A 34 21.40 -11.78 3.54
CA GLU A 34 22.46 -10.78 3.44
C GLU A 34 22.10 -9.51 4.24
N VAL A 35 20.83 -9.10 4.16
CA VAL A 35 20.31 -7.91 4.83
C VAL A 35 20.19 -8.12 6.33
N GLY A 36 19.58 -9.23 6.75
CA GLY A 36 19.41 -9.60 8.15
C GLY A 36 18.78 -8.51 9.02
N PHE A 37 17.45 -8.40 9.06
CA PHE A 37 16.77 -7.31 9.77
C PHE A 37 16.11 -7.73 11.09
N GLU A 38 16.25 -6.90 12.13
CA GLU A 38 15.47 -6.97 13.37
C GLU A 38 14.93 -5.60 13.76
N CYS A 39 13.65 -5.53 14.14
CA CYS A 39 13.06 -4.30 14.68
C CYS A 39 13.59 -4.02 16.09
N ASP A 40 14.23 -2.86 16.27
CA ASP A 40 14.84 -2.41 17.52
C ASP A 40 13.95 -1.47 18.35
N PHE A 41 12.69 -1.31 17.94
CA PHE A 41 11.76 -0.31 18.48
C PHE A 41 12.25 1.14 18.35
N CYS A 42 13.01 1.48 17.29
CA CYS A 42 13.37 2.87 17.00
C CYS A 42 12.19 3.78 16.63
N ALA A 43 11.03 3.18 16.32
CA ALA A 43 9.78 3.82 15.94
C ALA A 43 9.77 4.60 14.61
N ARG A 44 10.87 4.62 13.85
CA ARG A 44 10.96 5.40 12.59
C ARG A 44 9.95 4.92 11.55
N CYS A 45 9.95 3.62 11.26
CA CYS A 45 9.03 2.99 10.30
C CYS A 45 7.55 3.10 10.70
N CYS A 46 7.26 3.41 11.97
CA CYS A 46 5.91 3.64 12.49
C CYS A 46 5.45 5.09 12.33
N THR A 47 6.05 5.88 11.42
CA THR A 47 5.69 7.28 11.17
C THR A 47 5.53 7.56 9.68
N ARG A 48 4.64 8.49 9.35
CA ARG A 48 4.48 8.99 7.98
C ARG A 48 5.73 9.69 7.45
N GLN A 49 6.55 10.25 8.34
CA GLN A 49 7.81 10.87 7.92
C GLN A 49 8.75 9.87 7.23
N PHE A 50 8.72 8.61 7.65
CA PHE A 50 9.62 7.58 7.14
C PHE A 50 8.98 6.71 6.05
N ASN A 51 7.74 6.27 6.26
CA ASN A 51 7.06 5.30 5.38
C ASN A 51 5.81 5.84 4.69
N ASP A 52 5.52 7.13 4.83
CA ASP A 52 4.34 7.82 4.29
C ASP A 52 2.98 7.28 4.78
N HIS A 53 2.63 6.03 4.49
CA HIS A 53 1.42 5.36 5.00
C HIS A 53 1.60 3.84 5.10
N VAL A 54 0.71 3.20 5.86
CA VAL A 54 0.63 1.74 5.96
C VAL A 54 -0.61 1.28 5.21
N PHE A 55 -0.46 0.91 3.94
CA PHE A 55 -1.55 0.34 3.14
C PHE A 55 -1.99 -1.01 3.72
N LEU A 56 -3.29 -1.28 3.71
CA LEU A 56 -3.86 -2.51 4.24
C LEU A 56 -4.48 -3.35 3.14
N LEU A 57 -4.07 -4.61 3.10
CA LEU A 57 -4.85 -5.65 2.44
C LEU A 57 -6.23 -5.74 3.09
N THR A 58 -7.22 -6.19 2.33
CA THR A 58 -8.62 -6.26 2.79
C THR A 58 -8.75 -7.04 4.10
N ASP A 59 -8.04 -8.16 4.24
CA ASP A 59 -8.05 -8.97 5.46
C ASP A 59 -7.40 -8.25 6.64
N ASP A 60 -6.31 -7.51 6.42
CA ASP A 60 -5.71 -6.68 7.46
C ASP A 60 -6.66 -5.56 7.88
N ALA A 61 -7.30 -4.89 6.93
CA ALA A 61 -8.30 -3.86 7.23
C ALA A 61 -9.47 -4.43 8.06
N LEU A 62 -9.97 -5.63 7.74
CA LEU A 62 -10.98 -6.32 8.54
C LEU A 62 -10.51 -6.57 9.97
N ARG A 63 -9.32 -7.17 10.15
CA ARG A 63 -8.72 -7.39 11.49
C ARG A 63 -8.55 -6.09 12.27
N MET A 64 -8.12 -5.02 11.62
CA MET A 64 -7.93 -3.72 12.28
C MET A 64 -9.26 -3.14 12.78
N THR A 65 -10.36 -3.33 12.04
CA THR A 65 -11.69 -2.89 12.50
C THR A 65 -12.24 -3.67 13.69
N GLU A 66 -11.81 -4.91 13.89
CA GLU A 66 -12.13 -5.70 15.09
C GLU A 66 -11.43 -5.16 16.35
N ILE A 67 -10.24 -4.57 16.18
CA ILE A 67 -9.47 -3.94 17.27
C ILE A 67 -10.10 -2.60 17.66
N SER A 68 -10.44 -1.77 16.67
CA SER A 68 -11.10 -0.49 16.88
C SER A 68 -11.74 0.02 15.58
N SER A 69 -12.93 0.61 15.68
CA SER A 69 -13.64 1.15 14.52
C SER A 69 -13.02 2.42 13.93
N ASP A 70 -12.08 3.06 14.62
CA ASP A 70 -11.55 4.38 14.26
C ASP A 70 -10.03 4.38 13.99
N VAL A 71 -9.54 3.34 13.31
CA VAL A 71 -8.10 3.18 13.01
C VAL A 71 -7.78 3.20 11.51
N LEU A 72 -8.81 3.24 10.66
CA LEU A 72 -8.68 3.22 9.21
C LEU A 72 -9.00 4.57 8.59
N GLU A 73 -8.26 4.93 7.55
CA GLU A 73 -8.57 6.05 6.66
C GLU A 73 -8.40 5.61 5.21
N PRO A 74 -9.08 6.26 4.23
CA PRO A 74 -8.81 6.01 2.83
C PRO A 74 -7.30 6.13 2.55
N ALA A 75 -6.71 5.13 1.88
CA ALA A 75 -5.30 5.20 1.54
C ALA A 75 -5.00 6.49 0.75
N PRO A 76 -3.86 7.16 1.01
CA PRO A 76 -3.46 8.31 0.20
C PRO A 76 -3.14 7.85 -1.23
N TYR A 77 -3.16 8.81 -2.16
CA TYR A 77 -2.98 8.60 -3.61
C TYR A 77 -4.13 7.80 -4.26
N TYR A 78 -5.10 8.54 -4.79
CA TYR A 78 -6.27 7.93 -5.40
C TYR A 78 -5.97 7.52 -6.85
N GLU A 79 -6.24 6.27 -7.21
CA GLU A 79 -5.93 5.73 -8.52
C GLU A 79 -6.81 6.34 -9.62
N LEU A 80 -8.06 6.71 -9.29
CA LEU A 80 -9.00 7.29 -10.25
C LEU A 80 -9.76 8.49 -9.68
N CYS A 81 -10.12 9.41 -10.57
CA CYS A 81 -11.10 10.46 -10.31
C CYS A 81 -12.08 10.56 -11.48
N ASP A 82 -13.38 10.56 -11.17
CA ASP A 82 -14.43 10.68 -12.20
C ASP A 82 -14.71 12.14 -12.59
N GLN A 83 -15.50 12.34 -13.65
CA GLN A 83 -15.86 13.68 -14.11
C GLN A 83 -16.70 14.51 -13.12
N LYS A 84 -17.19 13.91 -12.02
CA LYS A 84 -17.94 14.58 -10.95
C LYS A 84 -17.03 15.00 -9.79
N GLY A 85 -15.72 14.74 -9.86
CA GLY A 85 -14.78 15.09 -8.80
C GLY A 85 -14.75 14.10 -7.63
N ARG A 86 -15.24 12.87 -7.83
CA ARG A 86 -15.14 11.80 -6.83
C ARG A 86 -13.90 10.97 -7.10
N PHE A 87 -13.13 10.73 -6.05
CA PHE A 87 -11.93 9.89 -6.09
C PHE A 87 -12.29 8.44 -5.78
N TYR A 88 -11.51 7.50 -6.30
CA TYR A 88 -11.64 6.07 -6.03
C TYR A 88 -10.28 5.53 -5.63
N VAL A 89 -10.26 4.71 -4.58
CA VAL A 89 -9.03 4.11 -4.06
C VAL A 89 -9.15 2.62 -3.77
N SER A 90 -8.07 1.87 -3.96
CA SER A 90 -8.05 0.40 -3.87
C SER A 90 -8.11 -0.17 -2.46
N GLY A 91 -8.00 0.66 -1.42
CA GLY A 91 -8.06 0.19 -0.04
C GLY A 91 -7.90 1.27 1.01
N TYR A 92 -7.75 0.82 2.25
CA TYR A 92 -7.51 1.66 3.42
C TYR A 92 -6.03 1.67 3.79
N ALA A 93 -5.64 2.70 4.53
CA ALA A 93 -4.41 2.73 5.29
C ALA A 93 -4.71 2.82 6.80
N LEU A 94 -3.71 2.50 7.63
CA LEU A 94 -3.78 2.87 9.05
C LEU A 94 -3.73 4.38 9.20
N LYS A 95 -4.62 4.91 10.04
CA LYS A 95 -4.57 6.29 10.49
C LYS A 95 -3.22 6.61 11.15
N ALA A 96 -2.78 7.83 10.92
CA ALA A 96 -1.76 8.46 11.75
C ALA A 96 -2.41 9.44 12.73
N LYS A 97 -1.72 9.71 13.83
CA LYS A 97 -2.01 10.81 14.73
C LYS A 97 -1.61 12.14 14.10
N GLU A 98 -1.97 13.24 14.74
CA GLU A 98 -1.62 14.60 14.30
C GLU A 98 -0.10 14.82 14.12
N ASP A 99 0.72 14.16 14.93
CA ASP A 99 2.20 14.21 14.82
C ASP A 99 2.78 13.33 13.70
N GLY A 100 1.92 12.64 12.94
CA GLY A 100 2.31 11.72 11.88
C GLY A 100 2.76 10.35 12.36
N SER A 101 2.73 10.06 13.67
CA SER A 101 2.96 8.70 14.17
C SER A 101 1.77 7.79 13.91
N CYS A 102 2.03 6.50 13.69
CA CYS A 102 0.98 5.49 13.56
C CYS A 102 0.04 5.51 14.76
N ILE A 103 -1.26 5.33 14.53
CA ILE A 103 -2.29 5.32 15.58
C ILE A 103 -1.98 4.34 16.73
N PHE A 104 -1.29 3.23 16.44
CA PHE A 104 -0.89 2.21 17.43
C PHE A 104 0.49 2.42 18.05
N LEU A 105 1.23 3.47 17.69
CA LEU A 105 2.54 3.73 18.29
C LEU A 105 2.37 4.35 19.68
N LYS A 106 2.95 3.77 20.73
CA LYS A 106 2.99 4.36 22.07
C LYS A 106 4.34 4.07 22.73
N ASP A 107 5.01 5.10 23.22
CA ASP A 107 6.31 4.97 23.89
C ASP A 107 7.33 4.17 23.06
N LYS A 108 7.40 4.48 21.76
CA LYS A 108 8.20 3.79 20.72
C LYS A 108 7.83 2.32 20.44
N ARG A 109 6.74 1.81 21.01
CA ARG A 109 6.27 0.43 20.83
C ARG A 109 4.93 0.39 20.10
N CYS A 110 4.74 -0.60 19.25
CA CYS A 110 3.43 -0.86 18.67
C CYS A 110 2.54 -1.55 19.72
N THR A 111 1.38 -0.98 20.02
CA THR A 111 0.44 -1.56 21.00
C THR A 111 -0.23 -2.84 20.52
N ILE A 112 -0.12 -3.14 19.22
CA ILE A 112 -0.65 -4.34 18.57
C ILE A 112 0.46 -5.17 17.92
N TYR A 113 1.67 -5.17 18.48
CA TYR A 113 2.87 -5.72 17.82
C TYR A 113 2.66 -7.14 17.26
N GLU A 114 2.05 -8.05 18.01
CA GLU A 114 1.76 -9.44 17.58
C GLU A 114 0.64 -9.55 16.53
N GLN A 115 -0.22 -8.53 16.43
CA GLN A 115 -1.37 -8.49 15.52
C GLN A 115 -1.15 -7.53 14.35
N ARG A 116 0.06 -7.00 14.20
CA ARG A 116 0.38 -5.97 13.21
C ARG A 116 0.00 -6.42 11.78
N PRO A 117 -0.34 -5.49 10.87
CA PRO A 117 -0.60 -5.80 9.47
C PRO A 117 0.59 -6.52 8.82
N MET A 118 0.33 -7.30 7.78
CA MET A 118 1.36 -8.10 7.11
C MET A 118 2.51 -7.21 6.59
N ILE A 119 2.20 -6.06 6.00
CA ILE A 119 3.20 -5.09 5.54
C ILE A 119 4.13 -4.63 6.69
N CYS A 120 3.61 -4.44 7.90
CA CYS A 120 4.41 -4.03 9.06
C CYS A 120 5.27 -5.19 9.61
N SER A 121 4.82 -6.43 9.47
CA SER A 121 5.60 -7.62 9.86
C SER A 121 6.75 -7.91 8.92
N LEU A 122 6.59 -7.59 7.63
CA LEU A 122 7.58 -7.87 6.60
C LEU A 122 8.58 -6.73 6.41
N TYR A 123 8.24 -5.52 6.85
CA TYR A 123 9.12 -4.35 6.74
C TYR A 123 10.48 -4.61 7.40
N PRO A 124 11.61 -4.30 6.73
CA PRO A 124 11.76 -3.46 5.53
C PRO A 124 11.71 -4.21 4.20
N TYR A 125 11.47 -5.51 4.21
CA TYR A 125 11.46 -6.29 2.99
C TYR A 125 10.21 -6.00 2.15
N MET A 126 10.41 -5.93 0.84
CA MET A 126 9.37 -5.70 -0.16
C MET A 126 9.76 -6.39 -1.46
N LEU A 127 8.86 -6.45 -2.44
CA LEU A 127 9.21 -6.90 -3.79
C LEU A 127 8.31 -6.25 -4.82
N HIS A 128 8.75 -5.10 -5.31
CA HIS A 128 8.05 -4.33 -6.35
C HIS A 128 9.05 -3.59 -7.22
N ARG A 129 8.64 -3.25 -8.44
CA ARG A 129 9.48 -2.50 -9.37
C ARG A 129 9.29 -1.00 -9.21
N GLU A 130 10.40 -0.28 -9.13
CA GLU A 130 10.40 1.18 -9.05
C GLU A 130 11.49 1.77 -9.95
N PRO A 131 11.26 2.95 -10.56
CA PRO A 131 12.31 3.67 -11.27
C PRO A 131 13.42 4.12 -10.31
N ASP A 132 14.68 3.99 -10.73
CA ASP A 132 15.80 4.70 -10.12
C ASP A 132 15.82 6.20 -10.48
N GLU A 133 16.84 6.92 -10.01
CA GLU A 133 17.02 8.36 -10.29
C GLU A 133 17.14 8.68 -11.79
N ASP A 134 17.60 7.71 -12.58
CA ASP A 134 17.75 7.80 -14.04
C ASP A 134 16.52 7.29 -14.80
N GLY A 135 15.49 6.81 -14.08
CA GLY A 135 14.25 6.28 -14.63
C GLY A 135 14.29 4.81 -15.05
N ASN A 136 15.36 4.07 -14.74
CA ASN A 136 15.43 2.63 -14.99
C ASN A 136 14.58 1.89 -13.97
N VAL A 137 13.62 1.11 -14.46
CA VAL A 137 12.72 0.32 -13.61
C VAL A 137 13.37 -1.02 -13.30
N ASP A 138 13.60 -1.28 -12.01
CA ASP A 138 14.13 -2.55 -11.52
C ASP A 138 13.48 -2.92 -10.17
N TRP A 139 13.70 -4.16 -9.74
CA TRP A 139 13.19 -4.69 -8.48
C TRP A 139 13.83 -4.00 -7.28
N ARG A 140 13.00 -3.58 -6.33
CA ARG A 140 13.39 -3.16 -4.99
C ARG A 140 12.98 -4.21 -3.97
N GLN A 141 13.92 -4.59 -3.12
CA GLN A 141 13.73 -5.64 -2.14
C GLN A 141 13.73 -5.15 -0.69
N ILE A 142 14.23 -3.93 -0.45
CA ILE A 142 14.49 -3.39 0.88
C ILE A 142 14.21 -1.90 0.91
N SER A 143 13.45 -1.45 1.90
CA SER A 143 13.22 -0.03 2.18
C SER A 143 14.11 0.48 3.32
N GLY A 144 14.69 1.67 3.13
CA GLY A 144 15.39 2.39 4.21
C GLY A 144 16.64 1.67 4.76
N LEU A 145 17.42 1.01 3.90
CA LEU A 145 18.63 0.27 4.29
C LEU A 145 19.55 1.10 5.21
N ASN A 146 19.90 0.56 6.37
CA ASN A 146 20.73 1.20 7.41
C ASN A 146 20.16 2.50 8.02
N GLN A 147 18.85 2.75 7.90
CA GLN A 147 18.23 3.97 8.44
C GLN A 147 17.36 3.73 9.69
N HIS A 148 17.02 2.47 10.00
CA HIS A 148 16.14 2.06 11.11
C HIS A 148 16.41 0.59 11.49
N GLY A 149 16.01 0.14 12.68
CA GLY A 149 16.22 -1.24 13.11
C GLY A 149 17.70 -1.64 13.23
N LEU A 150 17.93 -2.94 13.39
CA LEU A 150 19.24 -3.58 13.31
C LEU A 150 19.36 -4.32 11.98
N TYR A 151 20.51 -4.17 11.33
CA TYR A 151 20.87 -4.88 10.10
C TYR A 151 22.02 -5.85 10.38
N HIS A 152 22.18 -6.82 9.48
CA HIS A 152 23.13 -7.92 9.59
C HIS A 152 22.88 -8.83 10.81
N THR A 153 21.64 -8.89 11.28
CA THR A 153 21.17 -9.92 12.22
C THR A 153 21.18 -11.27 11.50
N GLU A 154 21.68 -12.32 12.14
CA GLU A 154 21.67 -13.66 11.56
C GLU A 154 20.22 -14.15 11.35
N ILE A 155 19.91 -14.56 10.12
CA ILE A 155 18.64 -15.20 9.74
C ILE A 155 18.95 -16.59 9.23
N SER A 156 18.26 -17.60 9.77
CA SER A 156 18.42 -18.99 9.33
C SER A 156 17.87 -19.21 7.91
N ASP A 157 18.28 -20.30 7.26
CA ASP A 157 17.76 -20.64 5.92
C ASP A 157 16.23 -20.85 5.93
N GLU A 158 15.70 -21.50 6.96
CA GLU A 158 14.27 -21.74 7.14
C GLU A 158 13.50 -20.42 7.32
N GLU A 159 14.00 -19.56 8.21
CA GLU A 159 13.38 -18.25 8.46
C GLU A 159 13.43 -17.34 7.22
N ALA A 160 14.54 -17.33 6.48
CA ALA A 160 14.65 -16.56 5.24
C ALA A 160 13.69 -17.07 4.15
N GLN A 161 13.48 -18.38 4.06
CA GLN A 161 12.47 -18.98 3.17
C GLN A 161 11.06 -18.56 3.56
N ASP A 162 10.73 -18.57 4.85
CA ASP A 162 9.42 -18.16 5.35
C ASP A 162 9.17 -16.67 5.07
N ILE A 163 10.16 -15.80 5.30
CA ILE A 163 10.06 -14.37 4.99
C ILE A 163 9.87 -14.16 3.48
N ALA A 164 10.67 -14.84 2.64
CA ALA A 164 10.56 -14.74 1.17
C ALA A 164 9.17 -15.16 0.67
N GLN A 165 8.62 -16.25 1.22
CA GLN A 165 7.29 -16.73 0.89
C GLN A 165 6.20 -15.75 1.34
N GLN A 166 6.35 -15.14 2.51
CA GLN A 166 5.41 -14.12 3.00
C GLN A 166 5.47 -12.83 2.16
N ILE A 167 6.65 -12.39 1.72
CA ILE A 167 6.79 -11.25 0.79
C ILE A 167 6.03 -11.52 -0.50
N LYS A 168 6.30 -12.65 -1.18
CA LYS A 168 5.58 -12.99 -2.42
C LYS A 168 4.07 -13.12 -2.20
N THR A 169 3.65 -13.64 -1.03
CA THR A 169 2.23 -13.71 -0.64
C THR A 169 1.61 -12.32 -0.51
N TYR A 170 2.27 -11.43 0.23
CA TYR A 170 1.82 -10.06 0.45
C TYR A 170 1.71 -9.29 -0.87
N GLU A 171 2.77 -9.27 -1.67
CA GLU A 171 2.83 -8.52 -2.93
C GLU A 171 1.81 -9.06 -3.95
N THR A 172 1.66 -10.38 -4.03
CA THR A 172 0.61 -11.02 -4.83
C THR A 172 -0.78 -10.58 -4.38
N ALA A 173 -1.04 -10.54 -3.06
CA ALA A 173 -2.34 -10.14 -2.52
C ALA A 173 -2.63 -8.66 -2.77
N TYR A 174 -1.62 -7.79 -2.64
CA TYR A 174 -1.70 -6.37 -2.96
C TYR A 174 -2.08 -6.14 -4.43
N LEU A 175 -1.35 -6.77 -5.36
CA LEU A 175 -1.61 -6.63 -6.80
C LEU A 175 -2.98 -7.21 -7.19
N ARG A 176 -3.41 -8.31 -6.57
CA ARG A 176 -4.76 -8.85 -6.76
C ARG A 176 -5.85 -7.89 -6.26
N GLN A 177 -5.61 -7.19 -5.16
CA GLN A 177 -6.52 -6.16 -4.66
C GLN A 177 -6.61 -4.98 -5.63
N LEU A 178 -5.50 -4.53 -6.20
CA LEU A 178 -5.49 -3.53 -7.28
C LEU A 178 -6.26 -4.00 -8.54
N ILE A 179 -6.06 -5.26 -8.96
CA ILE A 179 -6.82 -5.84 -10.08
C ILE A 179 -8.32 -5.85 -9.76
N ALA A 180 -8.71 -6.25 -8.55
CA ALA A 180 -10.10 -6.24 -8.11
C ALA A 180 -10.69 -4.81 -8.12
N PHE A 181 -9.90 -3.82 -7.69
CA PHE A 181 -10.26 -2.40 -7.77
C PHE A 181 -10.53 -1.97 -9.19
N TYR A 182 -9.59 -2.18 -10.12
CA TYR A 182 -9.76 -1.72 -11.49
C TYR A 182 -10.91 -2.44 -12.22
N LYS A 183 -11.13 -3.74 -11.96
CA LYS A 183 -12.30 -4.47 -12.47
C LYS A 183 -13.61 -3.88 -11.95
N LYS A 184 -13.72 -3.67 -10.63
CA LYS A 184 -14.91 -3.03 -10.02
C LYS A 184 -15.11 -1.61 -10.55
N ALA A 185 -14.04 -0.85 -10.73
CA ALA A 185 -14.09 0.49 -11.30
C ALA A 185 -14.58 0.46 -12.75
N GLN A 186 -14.10 -0.46 -13.59
CA GLN A 186 -14.53 -0.62 -14.97
C GLN A 186 -16.04 -0.89 -15.05
N GLU A 187 -16.55 -1.85 -14.27
CA GLU A 187 -17.98 -2.16 -14.17
C GLU A 187 -18.80 -0.96 -13.69
N HIS A 188 -18.34 -0.32 -12.60
CA HIS A 188 -19.00 0.84 -12.01
C HIS A 188 -19.06 2.01 -13.01
N PHE A 189 -17.96 2.28 -13.71
CA PHE A 189 -17.85 3.41 -14.62
C PHE A 189 -18.70 3.19 -15.87
N SER A 190 -18.68 1.98 -16.42
CA SER A 190 -19.55 1.59 -17.54
C SER A 190 -21.03 1.75 -17.17
N ARG A 191 -21.45 1.16 -16.04
CA ARG A 191 -22.86 1.21 -15.59
C ARG A 191 -23.35 2.63 -15.35
N ASN A 192 -22.50 3.50 -14.82
CA ASN A 192 -22.87 4.86 -14.41
C ASN A 192 -22.44 5.94 -15.42
N LYS A 193 -21.95 5.56 -16.60
CA LYS A 193 -21.42 6.46 -17.65
C LYS A 193 -20.35 7.42 -17.10
N LEU A 194 -19.46 6.90 -16.28
CA LEU A 194 -18.32 7.63 -15.70
C LEU A 194 -17.05 7.36 -16.51
N LYS A 195 -16.09 8.27 -16.39
CA LYS A 195 -14.75 8.12 -16.94
C LYS A 195 -13.73 8.76 -16.03
N HIS A 196 -12.52 8.22 -16.02
CA HIS A 196 -11.41 8.89 -15.38
C HIS A 196 -11.09 10.20 -16.11
N VAL A 197 -10.87 11.30 -15.37
CA VAL A 197 -10.50 12.60 -15.93
C VAL A 197 -9.37 13.22 -15.11
N GLN A 198 -8.13 13.15 -15.63
CA GLN A 198 -6.94 13.72 -14.97
C GLN A 198 -7.08 15.22 -14.64
N GLY A 199 -7.63 16.03 -15.55
CA GLY A 199 -7.81 17.46 -15.29
C GLY A 199 -8.80 17.76 -14.14
N VAL A 200 -9.75 16.85 -13.86
CA VAL A 200 -10.63 16.94 -12.69
C VAL A 200 -9.87 16.51 -11.43
N TYR A 201 -9.13 15.40 -11.51
CA TYR A 201 -8.24 14.93 -10.45
C TYR A 201 -7.36 16.08 -9.92
N ASP A 202 -6.60 16.73 -10.81
CA ASP A 202 -5.64 17.78 -10.44
C ASP A 202 -6.34 19.02 -9.85
N ARG A 203 -7.54 19.34 -10.32
CA ARG A 203 -8.33 20.46 -9.80
C ARG A 203 -8.85 20.17 -8.40
N GLU A 204 -9.46 19.00 -8.18
CA GLU A 204 -10.00 18.64 -6.86
C GLU A 204 -8.87 18.42 -5.84
N MET A 205 -7.71 17.85 -6.25
CA MET A 205 -6.54 17.77 -5.36
C MET A 205 -5.98 19.15 -4.96
N ARG A 206 -6.04 20.15 -5.85
CA ARG A 206 -5.68 21.54 -5.50
C ARG A 206 -6.63 22.15 -4.47
N LYS A 207 -7.92 21.84 -4.54
CA LYS A 207 -8.90 22.26 -3.53
C LYS A 207 -8.69 21.56 -2.21
N PHE A 208 -8.48 20.25 -2.24
CA PHE A 208 -8.15 19.45 -1.05
C PHE A 208 -6.92 19.98 -0.32
N LYS A 209 -5.86 20.31 -1.06
CA LYS A 209 -4.65 20.94 -0.49
C LYS A 209 -4.91 22.29 0.19
N LYS A 210 -5.98 23.00 -0.18
CA LYS A 210 -6.45 24.25 0.45
C LYS A 210 -7.43 24.02 1.62
N GLY A 211 -7.67 22.77 2.01
CA GLY A 211 -8.54 22.39 3.13
C GLY A 211 -9.99 22.10 2.75
N GLU A 212 -10.34 22.11 1.46
CA GLU A 212 -11.68 21.70 1.02
C GLU A 212 -11.90 20.19 1.22
N GLU A 213 -13.14 19.82 1.49
CA GLU A 213 -13.54 18.42 1.62
C GLU A 213 -13.63 17.75 0.25
N ILE A 214 -13.16 16.51 0.16
CA ILE A 214 -13.30 15.67 -1.03
C ILE A 214 -14.09 14.41 -0.71
N THR A 215 -14.65 13.81 -1.76
CA THR A 215 -15.33 12.51 -1.67
C THR A 215 -14.43 11.42 -2.22
N VAL A 216 -14.17 10.40 -1.42
CA VAL A 216 -13.33 9.25 -1.78
C VAL A 216 -14.15 7.98 -1.64
N LEU A 217 -14.18 7.17 -2.69
CA LEU A 217 -14.82 5.85 -2.70
C LEU A 217 -13.74 4.78 -2.56
N VAL A 218 -13.68 4.14 -1.39
CA VAL A 218 -12.70 3.10 -1.09
C VAL A 218 -13.27 1.74 -1.50
N LEU A 219 -12.53 0.95 -2.26
CA LEU A 219 -12.88 -0.45 -2.45
C LEU A 219 -12.66 -1.20 -1.13
N PHE A 220 -13.73 -1.79 -0.60
CA PHE A 220 -13.66 -2.63 0.57
C PHE A 220 -14.71 -3.74 0.49
N ASN A 221 -14.27 -4.98 0.70
CA ASN A 221 -15.12 -6.17 0.64
C ASN A 221 -15.99 -6.23 -0.64
N GLY A 222 -15.40 -5.89 -1.78
CA GLY A 222 -16.05 -5.93 -3.10
C GLY A 222 -16.96 -4.75 -3.43
N GLU A 223 -17.12 -3.78 -2.52
CA GLU A 223 -17.97 -2.60 -2.75
C GLU A 223 -17.20 -1.29 -2.58
N PHE A 224 -17.70 -0.23 -3.22
CA PHE A 224 -17.17 1.12 -3.03
C PHE A 224 -17.86 1.80 -1.85
N ILE A 225 -17.12 2.04 -0.78
CA ILE A 225 -17.60 2.72 0.43
C ILE A 225 -17.25 4.20 0.33
N GLU A 226 -18.25 5.08 0.44
CA GLU A 226 -18.05 6.52 0.34
C GLU A 226 -17.55 7.12 1.66
N HIS A 227 -16.50 7.93 1.56
CA HIS A 227 -15.93 8.72 2.66
C HIS A 227 -15.86 10.19 2.27
N LYS A 228 -16.07 11.06 3.27
CA LYS A 228 -15.77 12.49 3.18
C LYS A 228 -14.44 12.73 3.89
N VAL A 229 -13.46 13.25 3.16
CA VAL A 229 -12.10 13.45 3.68
C VAL A 229 -11.78 14.93 3.66
N ARG A 230 -11.23 15.42 4.77
CA ARG A 230 -10.63 16.75 4.89
C ARG A 230 -9.16 16.60 5.23
N LYS A 231 -8.36 17.57 4.83
CA LYS A 231 -6.97 17.63 5.27
C LYS A 231 -6.97 17.85 6.79
N GLN A 232 -6.36 16.91 7.52
CA GLN A 232 -6.02 17.07 8.93
C GLN A 232 -4.87 18.05 9.07
#